data_AF-A6GXU8-F1
#
_entry.id   AF-A6GXU8-F1
#
_cell.length_a   1.000
_cell.length_b   1.000
_cell.length_c   1.000
_cell.angle_alpha   90.00
_cell.angle_beta   90.00
_cell.angle_gamma   90.00
#
_symmetry.space_group_name_H-M   'P 1'
#
loop_
_entity.id
_entity.type
_entity.pdbx_description
1 polymer ?
#
loop_
_entity_poly.entity_id
_entity_poly.type
_entity_poly.pdbx_seq_one_letter_code
_entity_poly.pdbx_strand_id
1 'polypeptide(L)'
;MKTFQITQNFGQSSYGWEYFNMPDNATKEEIEKEAIRVQKLDYKNRFSGFSGKSMERPTIIVKEYKNGRKPKGGIQFSTKWR
;
A
#
# COMPACT_ATOMS: atom_id res chain seq x y z
N MET A 1 -11.39 13.97 -3.13
CA MET A 1 -10.18 13.13 -3.09
C MET A 1 -10.37 12.05 -2.03
N LYS A 2 -9.93 10.82 -2.33
CA LYS A 2 -9.92 9.69 -1.40
C LYS A 2 -8.49 9.38 -0.98
N THR A 3 -8.31 8.99 0.27
CA THR A 3 -7.03 8.50 0.78
C THR A 3 -7.06 6.98 0.77
N PHE A 4 -5.94 6.36 0.43
CA PHE A 4 -5.76 4.92 0.47
C PHE A 4 -4.57 4.58 1.35
N GLN A 5 -4.71 3.53 2.14
CA GLN A 5 -3.64 2.94 2.95
C GLN A 5 -3.18 1.65 2.28
N ILE A 6 -1.88 1.54 2.06
CA ILE A 6 -1.19 0.31 1.68
C ILE A 6 -0.67 -0.32 2.96
N THR A 7 -0.96 -1.61 3.17
CA THR A 7 -0.36 -2.41 4.23
C THR A 7 0.60 -3.41 3.60
N GLN A 8 1.89 -3.27 3.92
CA GLN A 8 2.94 -4.21 3.56
C GLN A 8 3.22 -5.14 4.75
N ASN A 9 3.27 -6.44 4.51
CA ASN A 9 3.62 -7.43 5.52
C ASN A 9 5.09 -7.88 5.34
N PHE A 10 5.89 -7.77 6.39
CA PHE A 10 7.30 -8.17 6.40
C PHE A 10 7.56 -9.53 7.05
N GLY A 11 6.51 -10.21 7.53
CA GLY A 11 6.62 -11.39 8.38
C GLY A 11 6.89 -11.01 9.85
N GLN A 12 6.91 -12.02 10.72
CA GLN A 12 7.21 -11.86 12.16
C GLN A 12 6.38 -10.75 12.86
N SER A 13 5.10 -10.63 12.49
CA SER A 13 4.20 -9.59 13.01
C SER A 13 4.64 -8.15 12.74
N SER A 14 5.51 -7.94 11.75
CA SER A 14 5.98 -6.62 11.31
C SER A 14 5.22 -6.15 10.07
N TYR A 15 4.71 -4.92 10.13
CA TYR A 15 3.89 -4.29 9.10
C TYR A 15 4.37 -2.88 8.80
N GLY A 16 4.26 -2.48 7.53
CA GLY A 16 4.49 -1.13 7.05
C GLY A 16 3.21 -0.53 6.50
N TRP A 17 3.04 0.77 6.69
CA TRP A 17 1.88 1.50 6.19
C TRP A 17 2.32 2.68 5.36
N GLU A 18 1.88 2.70 4.11
CA GLU A 18 2.04 3.83 3.21
C GLU A 18 0.67 4.41 2.87
N TYR A 19 0.62 5.71 2.59
CA TYR A 19 -0.62 6.39 2.25
C TYR A 19 -0.47 7.16 0.95
N PHE A 20 -1.52 7.16 0.14
CA PHE A 20 -1.58 7.95 -1.08
C PHE A 20 -3.00 8.46 -1.32
N ASN A 21 -3.11 9.53 -2.11
CA ASN A 21 -4.39 10.16 -2.44
C ASN A 21 -4.73 9.95 -3.91
N MET A 22 -6.00 9.71 -4.21
CA MET A 22 -6.52 9.58 -5.57
C MET A 22 -7.79 10.45 -5.76
N PRO A 23 -8.12 10.81 -7.01
CA PRO A 23 -9.41 11.38 -7.36
C PRO A 23 -10.58 10.49 -6.92
N ASP A 24 -11.74 11.09 -6.63
CA ASP A 24 -12.91 10.34 -6.12
C ASP A 24 -13.50 9.37 -7.15
N ASN A 25 -13.27 9.66 -8.43
CA ASN A 25 -13.69 8.90 -9.60
C ASN A 25 -12.62 7.91 -10.10
N ALA A 26 -11.48 7.77 -9.41
CA ALA A 26 -10.45 6.83 -9.81
C ALA A 26 -10.99 5.39 -9.86
N THR A 27 -10.65 4.68 -10.93
CA THR A 27 -11.04 3.28 -11.09
C THR A 27 -10.19 2.39 -10.19
N LYS A 28 -10.65 1.15 -9.96
CA LYS A 28 -9.88 0.17 -9.19
C LYS A 28 -8.50 -0.08 -9.82
N GLU A 29 -8.42 -0.14 -11.14
CA GLU A 29 -7.19 -0.38 -11.90
C GLU A 29 -6.18 0.77 -11.72
N GLU A 30 -6.66 2.01 -11.72
CA GLU A 30 -5.84 3.19 -11.45
C GLU A 30 -5.31 3.20 -10.01
N ILE A 31 -6.19 2.87 -9.04
CA ILE A 31 -5.80 2.78 -7.62
C ILE A 31 -4.76 1.66 -7.42
N GLU A 32 -4.93 0.52 -8.11
CA GLU A 32 -3.99 -0.60 -8.06
C GLU A 32 -2.62 -0.23 -8.64
N LYS A 33 -2.61 0.40 -9.83
CA LYS A 33 -1.38 0.86 -10.48
C LYS A 33 -0.62 1.86 -9.61
N GLU A 34 -1.34 2.79 -8.99
CA GLU A 34 -0.75 3.77 -8.10
C GLU A 34 -0.23 3.14 -6.80
N ALA A 35 -0.98 2.21 -6.20
CA ALA A 35 -0.53 1.48 -5.01
C ALA A 35 0.78 0.71 -5.27
N ILE A 36 0.90 0.04 -6.42
CA ILE A 36 2.14 -0.65 -6.83
C ILE A 36 3.28 0.35 -7.04
N ARG A 37 3.02 1.51 -7.66
CA ARG A 37 4.01 2.55 -7.88
C ARG A 37 4.57 3.09 -6.55
N VAL A 38 3.68 3.40 -5.60
CA VAL A 38 4.03 3.88 -4.26
C VAL A 38 4.85 2.82 -3.50
N GLN A 39 4.40 1.56 -3.48
CA GLN A 39 5.12 0.47 -2.82
C GLN A 39 6.53 0.26 -3.41
N LYS A 40 6.68 0.33 -4.74
CA LYS A 40 7.99 0.21 -5.40
C LYS A 40 8.92 1.37 -5.05
N LEU A 41 8.39 2.58 -4.95
CA LEU A 41 9.17 3.77 -4.59
C LEU A 41 9.63 3.69 -3.13
N ASP A 42 8.74 3.35 -2.21
CA ASP A 42 9.07 3.13 -0.81
C ASP A 42 10.09 1.98 -0.65
N TYR A 43 9.89 0.83 -1.31
CA TYR A 43 10.88 -0.25 -1.33
C TYR A 43 12.26 0.20 -1.84
N LYS A 44 12.30 1.09 -2.84
CA LYS A 44 13.56 1.66 -3.34
C LYS A 44 14.25 2.50 -2.28
N ASN A 45 13.48 3.30 -1.53
CA ASN A 45 13.96 4.26 -0.53
C ASN A 45 14.28 3.62 0.83
N ARG A 46 13.75 2.43 1.14
CA ARG A 46 14.11 1.70 2.37
C ARG A 46 15.59 1.36 2.38
N PHE A 47 16.26 1.83 3.43
CA PHE A 47 17.67 1.60 3.66
C PHE A 47 17.95 0.11 3.77
N SER A 48 18.78 -0.44 2.89
CA SER A 48 19.35 -1.78 3.07
C SER A 48 20.50 -1.66 4.06
N GLY A 49 20.23 -1.90 5.35
CA GLY A 49 21.30 -2.09 6.32
C GLY A 49 22.19 -3.29 5.96
N PHE A 50 23.17 -3.59 6.81
CA PHE A 50 24.15 -4.69 6.64
C PHE A 50 23.52 -6.08 6.40
N SER A 51 22.22 -6.27 6.68
CA SER A 51 21.49 -7.54 6.56
C SER A 51 20.62 -7.66 5.31
N GLY A 52 20.75 -6.75 4.34
CA GLY A 52 19.92 -6.73 3.13
C GLY A 52 18.52 -6.17 3.36
N LYS A 53 17.75 -6.00 2.28
CA LYS A 53 16.37 -5.49 2.38
C LYS A 53 15.48 -6.57 3.01
N SER A 54 14.63 -6.19 3.96
CA SER A 54 13.66 -7.08 4.61
C SER A 54 12.92 -7.94 3.59
N MET A 55 12.66 -9.22 3.92
CA MET A 55 11.96 -10.15 3.03
C MET A 55 10.46 -9.83 3.01
N GLU A 56 10.11 -8.71 2.39
CA GLU A 56 8.74 -8.25 2.24
C GLU A 56 7.94 -9.25 1.41
N ARG A 57 6.73 -9.59 1.88
CA ARG A 57 5.82 -10.42 1.11
C ARG A 57 5.44 -9.70 -0.19
N PRO A 58 5.26 -10.42 -1.31
CA PRO A 58 5.00 -9.81 -2.62
C PRO A 58 3.60 -9.20 -2.74
N THR A 59 2.75 -9.37 -1.73
CA THR A 59 1.36 -8.91 -1.73
C THR A 59 1.17 -7.77 -0.75
N ILE A 60 0.53 -6.70 -1.21
CA ILE A 60 0.06 -5.58 -0.40
C ILE A 60 -1.47 -5.63 -0.28
N ILE A 61 -1.98 -5.08 0.82
CA ILE A 61 -3.41 -4.86 1.03
C ILE A 61 -3.67 -3.37 0.91
N VAL A 62 -4.62 -2.99 0.06
CA VAL A 62 -5.03 -1.60 -0.16
C VAL A 62 -6.42 -1.39 0.43
N LYS A 63 -6.58 -0.34 1.22
CA LYS A 63 -7.85 0.02 1.87
C LYS A 63 -8.13 1.51 1.70
N GLU A 64 -9.36 1.85 1.33
CA GLU A 64 -9.83 3.24 1.35
C GLU A 64 -9.95 3.75 2.79
N TYR A 65 -9.55 5.00 2.99
CA TYR A 65 -9.71 5.78 4.21
C TYR A 65 -10.32 7.14 3.90
N LYS A 66 -11.25 7.57 4.75
CA LYS A 66 -11.87 8.89 4.72
C LYS A 66 -11.84 9.47 6.13
N ASN A 67 -11.22 10.63 6.30
CA ASN A 67 -11.08 11.31 7.60
C ASN A 67 -10.48 10.40 8.70
N GLY A 68 -9.41 9.67 8.37
CA GLY A 68 -8.73 8.77 9.33
C GLY A 68 -9.51 7.50 9.68
N ARG A 69 -10.67 7.25 9.05
CA ARG A 69 -11.49 6.06 9.29
C ARG A 69 -11.71 5.28 8.00
N LYS A 70 -11.85 3.95 8.11
CA LYS A 70 -12.28 3.11 6.99
C LYS A 70 -13.77 3.33 6.73
N PRO A 71 -14.19 3.79 5.54
CA PRO A 71 -15.60 4.00 5.24
C PRO A 71 -16.33 2.65 5.12
N LYS A 72 -17.62 2.62 5.50
CA LYS A 72 -18.48 1.45 5.34
C LYS A 72 -18.71 1.22 3.84
N GLY A 73 -18.36 0.03 3.34
CA GLY A 73 -18.40 -0.30 1.91
C GLY A 73 -17.26 0.30 1.08
N GLY A 74 -16.21 0.84 1.72
CA GLY A 74 -15.04 1.37 1.02
C GLY A 74 -14.28 0.31 0.23
N ILE A 75 -13.52 0.77 -0.76
CA ILE A 75 -12.72 -0.10 -1.61
C ILE A 75 -11.66 -0.82 -0.76
N GLN A 76 -11.59 -2.15 -0.89
CA GLN A 76 -10.53 -2.96 -0.32
C GLN A 76 -10.15 -4.07 -1.31
N PHE A 77 -8.86 -4.22 -1.55
CA PHE A 77 -8.34 -5.33 -2.36
C PHE A 77 -6.90 -5.67 -1.95
N SER A 78 -6.44 -6.82 -2.40
CA SER A 78 -5.05 -7.25 -2.28
C SER A 78 -4.46 -7.36 -3.68
N THR A 79 -3.22 -6.93 -3.87
CA THR A 79 -2.52 -7.06 -5.16
C THR A 79 -1.07 -7.45 -4.96
N LYS A 80 -0.47 -8.11 -5.96
CA LYS A 80 0.95 -8.41 -6.00
C LYS A 80 1.69 -7.23 -6.62
N TRP A 81 2.71 -6.72 -5.92
CA TRP A 81 3.54 -5.62 -6.40
C TRP A 81 4.91 -6.08 -6.91
N ARG A 82 5.25 -7.35 -6.66
CA ARG A 82 6.43 -8.09 -7.10
C ARG A 82 6.05 -9.33 -7.89
#